data_AF-A0A8T7FNB9-F1
#
_entry.id   AF-A0A8T7FNB9-F1
#
_cell.length_a   1.000
_cell.length_b   1.000
_cell.length_c   1.000
_cell.angle_alpha   90.00
_cell.angle_beta   90.00
_cell.angle_gamma   90.00
#
_symmetry.space_group_name_H-M   'P 1'
#
loop_
_entity.id
_entity.type
_entity.pdbx_description
1 polymer ?
#
loop_
_entity_poly.entity_id
_entity_poly.type
_entity_poly.pdbx_seq_one_letter_code
_entity_poly.pdbx_strand_id
1 'polypeptide(L)'
;MFNEEFRKATIQSMVAAMTGSDEKRLEWAGVLQDIVKTRGDKLGRDEISYLEGLIIILQDANDLEKADARIPDVYAEDWKTILKIVNHTLTANEAGQSISLEARGQIMNNTVAVLTHSTDRKGDWLNALRGLKQQALEEYKMPDLAQYLGALIRLVEGEDAEDLEAEIPALLRSDWEQIVKAIT
;
A
#
# COMPACT_ATOMS: atom_id res chain seq x y z
N MET A 1 8.73 -11.26 -25.25
CA MET A 1 8.98 -11.45 -23.81
C MET A 1 10.01 -10.44 -23.35
N PHE A 2 9.76 -9.68 -22.28
CA PHE A 2 10.77 -8.80 -21.68
C PHE A 2 12.03 -9.58 -21.31
N ASN A 3 13.20 -9.00 -21.60
CA ASN A 3 14.48 -9.60 -21.21
C ASN A 3 14.76 -9.38 -19.72
N GLU A 4 15.72 -10.14 -19.17
CA GLU A 4 16.04 -10.12 -17.74
C GLU A 4 16.53 -8.75 -17.26
N GLU A 5 17.30 -8.03 -18.08
CA GLU A 5 17.81 -6.70 -17.75
C GLU A 5 16.69 -5.69 -17.59
N PHE A 6 15.73 -5.67 -18.52
CA PHE A 6 14.54 -4.83 -18.43
C PHE A 6 13.73 -5.17 -17.19
N ARG A 7 13.48 -6.46 -16.92
CA ARG A 7 12.73 -6.91 -15.73
C ARG A 7 13.39 -6.43 -14.43
N LYS A 8 14.71 -6.57 -14.29
CA LYS A 8 15.46 -6.08 -13.11
C LYS A 8 15.35 -4.57 -12.95
N ALA A 9 15.50 -3.81 -14.05
CA ALA A 9 15.35 -2.37 -14.03
C ALA A 9 13.93 -1.95 -13.62
N THR A 10 12.90 -2.63 -14.17
CA THR A 10 11.50 -2.41 -13.78
C THR A 10 11.29 -2.66 -12.29
N ILE A 11 11.80 -3.76 -11.73
CA ILE A 11 11.68 -4.06 -10.29
C ILE A 11 12.30 -2.92 -9.46
N GLN A 12 13.53 -2.49 -9.79
CA GLN A 12 14.22 -1.43 -9.05
C GLN A 12 13.45 -0.10 -9.12
N SER A 13 12.97 0.27 -10.31
CA SER A 13 12.17 1.48 -10.51
C SER A 13 10.83 1.43 -9.77
N MET A 14 10.13 0.29 -9.82
CA MET A 14 8.88 0.09 -9.10
C MET A 14 9.08 0.25 -7.60
N VAL A 15 10.11 -0.37 -7.04
CA VAL A 15 10.45 -0.22 -5.62
C VAL A 15 10.69 1.26 -5.31
N ALA A 16 11.56 1.93 -6.05
CA ALA A 16 11.89 3.34 -5.79
C ALA A 16 10.67 4.27 -5.92
N ALA A 17 9.76 3.98 -6.85
CA ALA A 17 8.53 4.74 -7.06
C ALA A 17 7.53 4.52 -5.91
N MET A 18 7.32 3.26 -5.52
CA MET A 18 6.38 2.88 -4.45
C MET A 18 6.87 3.26 -3.05
N THR A 19 8.18 3.42 -2.86
CA THR A 19 8.79 3.86 -1.59
C THR A 19 9.13 5.36 -1.59
N GLY A 20 8.83 6.06 -2.69
CA GLY A 20 9.10 7.48 -2.87
C GLY A 20 7.93 8.36 -2.46
N SER A 21 7.82 9.54 -3.07
CA SER A 21 6.64 10.41 -2.94
C SER A 21 5.53 9.99 -3.91
N ASP A 22 4.30 10.40 -3.64
CA ASP A 22 3.17 10.19 -4.56
C ASP A 22 3.42 10.78 -5.95
N GLU A 23 4.10 11.93 -6.02
CA GLU A 23 4.51 12.53 -7.29
C GLU A 23 5.40 11.58 -8.11
N LYS A 24 6.40 10.95 -7.49
CA LYS A 24 7.28 9.98 -8.16
C LYS A 24 6.51 8.72 -8.57
N ARG A 25 5.59 8.27 -7.73
CA ARG A 25 4.74 7.11 -8.01
C ARG A 25 3.88 7.35 -9.26
N LEU A 26 3.24 8.51 -9.33
CA LEU A 26 2.39 8.93 -10.46
C LEU A 26 3.21 9.23 -11.72
N GLU A 27 4.41 9.81 -11.58
CA GLU A 27 5.35 9.99 -12.70
C GLU A 27 5.67 8.64 -13.35
N TRP A 28 6.01 7.64 -12.54
CA TRP A 28 6.28 6.28 -13.04
C TRP A 28 5.05 5.61 -13.65
N ALA A 29 3.85 5.85 -13.10
CA ALA A 29 2.62 5.37 -13.73
C ALA A 29 2.48 5.93 -15.16
N GLY A 30 2.76 7.23 -15.34
CA GLY A 30 2.78 7.89 -16.64
C GLY A 30 3.81 7.28 -17.61
N VAL A 31 5.03 7.02 -17.14
CA VAL A 31 6.08 6.36 -17.95
C VAL A 31 5.62 4.99 -18.45
N LEU A 32 5.03 4.16 -17.58
CA LEU A 32 4.54 2.84 -17.98
C LEU A 32 3.36 2.95 -18.96
N GLN A 33 2.44 3.89 -18.74
CA GLN A 33 1.33 4.17 -19.66
C GLN A 33 1.83 4.57 -21.05
N ASP A 34 2.85 5.43 -21.11
CA ASP A 34 3.46 5.84 -22.37
C ASP A 34 4.13 4.66 -23.09
N ILE A 35 4.76 3.74 -22.36
CA ILE A 35 5.32 2.51 -22.94
C ILE A 35 4.20 1.65 -23.54
N VAL A 36 3.11 1.41 -22.82
CA VAL A 36 1.96 0.63 -23.32
C VAL A 36 1.36 1.30 -24.56
N LYS A 37 1.20 2.63 -24.55
CA LYS A 37 0.61 3.39 -25.64
C LYS A 37 1.49 3.46 -26.89
N THR A 38 2.79 3.64 -26.72
CA THR A 38 3.72 3.88 -27.85
C THR A 38 4.37 2.61 -28.39
N ARG A 39 4.41 1.53 -27.60
CA ARG A 39 5.05 0.27 -27.96
C ARG A 39 4.16 -0.95 -27.80
N GLY A 40 2.89 -0.79 -27.41
CA GLY A 40 1.97 -1.92 -27.19
C GLY A 40 1.80 -2.84 -28.39
N ASP A 41 1.92 -2.32 -29.61
CA ASP A 41 1.91 -3.10 -30.85
C ASP A 41 3.10 -4.08 -30.98
N LYS A 42 4.19 -3.82 -30.26
CA LYS A 42 5.42 -4.64 -30.22
C LYS A 42 5.51 -5.51 -28.97
N LEU A 43 4.53 -5.42 -28.07
CA LEU A 43 4.47 -6.20 -26.85
C LEU A 43 3.51 -7.38 -27.02
N GLY A 44 3.83 -8.49 -26.35
CA GLY A 44 2.87 -9.58 -26.21
C GLY A 44 1.80 -9.24 -25.17
N ARG A 45 0.75 -10.06 -25.14
CA ARG A 45 -0.38 -9.89 -24.24
C ARG A 45 0.05 -9.91 -22.77
N ASP A 46 1.00 -10.77 -22.42
CA ASP A 46 1.46 -10.94 -21.04
C ASP A 46 2.29 -9.72 -20.61
N GLU A 47 3.12 -9.17 -21.50
CA GLU A 47 3.86 -7.94 -21.24
C GLU A 47 2.94 -6.75 -20.99
N ILE A 48 1.89 -6.62 -21.80
CA ILE A 48 0.90 -5.55 -21.62
C ILE A 48 0.18 -5.73 -20.29
N SER A 49 -0.31 -6.93 -19.99
CA SER A 49 -1.03 -7.23 -18.74
C SER A 49 -0.14 -6.99 -17.51
N TYR A 50 1.14 -7.37 -17.59
CA TYR A 50 2.12 -7.09 -16.54
C TYR A 50 2.28 -5.59 -16.30
N LEU A 51 2.51 -4.79 -17.35
CA LEU A 51 2.63 -3.34 -17.22
C LEU A 51 1.34 -2.70 -16.69
N GLU A 52 0.17 -3.17 -17.12
CA GLU A 52 -1.12 -2.71 -16.60
C GLU A 52 -1.28 -2.99 -15.10
N GLY A 53 -0.88 -4.17 -14.63
CA GLY A 53 -0.87 -4.50 -13.20
C GLY A 53 0.04 -3.57 -12.38
N LEU A 54 1.24 -3.28 -12.90
CA LEU A 54 2.15 -2.31 -12.29
C LEU A 54 1.58 -0.88 -12.30
N ILE A 55 0.91 -0.47 -13.38
CA ILE A 55 0.24 0.83 -13.45
C ILE A 55 -0.85 0.95 -12.38
N ILE A 56 -1.67 -0.10 -12.19
CA ILE A 56 -2.72 -0.13 -11.17
C ILE A 56 -2.12 0.18 -9.79
N ILE A 57 -1.07 -0.52 -9.38
CA ILE A 57 -0.50 -0.32 -8.04
C ILE A 57 0.21 1.04 -7.88
N LEU A 58 0.77 1.60 -8.97
CA LEU A 58 1.35 2.94 -8.93
C LEU A 58 0.26 4.02 -8.85
N GLN A 59 -0.90 3.81 -9.46
CA GLN A 59 -2.01 4.75 -9.35
C GLN A 59 -2.71 4.63 -7.99
N ASP A 60 -2.86 3.42 -7.49
CA ASP A 60 -3.49 3.12 -6.20
C ASP A 60 -2.80 1.93 -5.54
N ALA A 61 -2.03 2.20 -4.48
CA ALA A 61 -1.26 1.18 -3.77
C ALA A 61 -2.14 0.19 -2.99
N ASN A 62 -3.44 0.47 -2.84
CA ASN A 62 -4.40 -0.39 -2.15
C ASN A 62 -5.20 -1.29 -3.09
N ASP A 63 -5.13 -1.07 -4.40
CA ASP A 63 -5.79 -1.92 -5.40
C ASP A 63 -4.94 -3.17 -5.74
N LEU A 64 -4.33 -3.77 -4.70
CA LEU A 64 -3.43 -4.92 -4.81
C LEU A 64 -4.15 -6.11 -5.43
N GLU A 65 -5.40 -6.37 -5.05
CA GLU A 65 -6.20 -7.48 -5.60
C GLU A 65 -6.37 -7.35 -7.12
N LYS A 66 -6.63 -6.14 -7.62
CA LYS A 66 -6.79 -5.89 -9.06
C LYS A 66 -5.46 -5.86 -9.79
N ALA A 67 -4.39 -5.36 -9.14
CA ALA A 67 -3.03 -5.48 -9.66
C ALA A 67 -2.67 -6.97 -9.83
N ASP A 68 -2.82 -7.77 -8.77
CA ASP A 68 -2.61 -9.23 -8.75
C ASP A 68 -3.37 -9.93 -9.87
N ALA A 69 -4.66 -9.62 -10.02
CA ALA A 69 -5.51 -10.21 -11.06
C ALA A 69 -5.05 -9.87 -12.50
N ARG A 70 -4.20 -8.85 -12.66
CA ARG A 70 -3.66 -8.42 -13.94
C ARG A 70 -2.27 -8.99 -14.22
N ILE A 71 -1.50 -9.37 -13.19
CA ILE A 71 -0.16 -9.93 -13.34
C ILE A 71 -0.26 -11.36 -13.90
N PRO A 72 0.29 -11.64 -15.09
CA PRO A 72 0.34 -13.01 -15.61
C PRO A 72 1.32 -13.88 -14.82
N ASP A 73 1.07 -15.19 -14.76
CA ASP A 73 1.90 -16.17 -14.04
C ASP A 73 3.39 -16.09 -14.41
N VAL A 74 3.71 -15.80 -15.68
CA VAL A 74 5.09 -15.66 -16.17
C VAL A 74 5.87 -14.51 -15.51
N TYR A 75 5.17 -13.55 -14.89
CA TYR A 75 5.73 -12.41 -14.16
C TYR A 75 5.45 -12.45 -12.64
N ALA A 76 4.84 -13.52 -12.13
CA ALA A 76 4.46 -13.62 -10.72
C ALA A 76 5.66 -13.49 -9.76
N GLU A 77 6.84 -13.99 -10.13
CA GLU A 77 8.05 -13.86 -9.30
C GLU A 77 8.62 -12.44 -9.24
N ASP A 78 8.53 -11.68 -10.34
CA ASP A 78 8.92 -10.26 -10.34
C ASP A 78 7.99 -9.47 -9.41
N TRP A 79 6.70 -9.74 -9.54
CA TRP A 79 5.68 -9.10 -8.74
C TRP A 79 5.85 -9.40 -7.24
N LYS A 80 6.04 -10.67 -6.86
CA LYS A 80 6.37 -11.05 -5.48
C LYS A 80 7.64 -10.35 -4.98
N THR A 81 8.65 -10.19 -5.84
CA THR A 81 9.89 -9.51 -5.50
C THR A 81 9.65 -8.02 -5.23
N ILE A 82 8.89 -7.34 -6.08
CA ILE A 82 8.49 -5.94 -5.90
C ILE A 82 7.76 -5.78 -4.57
N LEU A 83 6.70 -6.58 -4.33
CA LEU A 83 5.91 -6.50 -3.10
C LEU A 83 6.76 -6.77 -1.86
N LYS A 84 7.64 -7.77 -1.89
CA LYS A 84 8.53 -8.07 -0.78
C LYS A 84 9.44 -6.90 -0.45
N ILE A 85 10.06 -6.30 -1.46
CA ILE A 85 10.99 -5.18 -1.25
C ILE A 85 10.22 -3.94 -0.80
N VAL A 86 9.10 -3.62 -1.43
CA VAL A 86 8.27 -2.47 -1.06
C VAL A 86 7.74 -2.60 0.37
N ASN A 87 7.21 -3.78 0.75
CA ASN A 87 6.78 -4.04 2.12
C ASN A 87 7.92 -3.81 3.12
N HIS A 88 9.09 -4.37 2.82
CA HIS A 88 10.28 -4.18 3.64
C HIS A 88 10.67 -2.70 3.70
N THR A 89 10.77 -2.00 2.59
CA THR A 89 11.22 -0.60 2.59
C THR A 89 10.20 0.36 3.22
N LEU A 90 8.90 0.12 3.06
CA LEU A 90 7.84 0.99 3.59
C LEU A 90 7.53 0.76 5.07
N THR A 91 7.83 -0.42 5.62
CA THR A 91 7.36 -0.76 6.96
C THR A 91 8.36 -1.57 7.79
N ALA A 92 9.59 -1.81 7.28
CA ALA A 92 10.62 -2.47 8.07
C ALA A 92 11.02 -1.63 9.28
N ASN A 93 10.96 -2.23 10.47
CA ASN A 93 11.72 -1.75 11.62
C ASN A 93 13.24 -1.91 11.39
N GLU A 94 14.05 -1.47 12.35
CA GLU A 94 15.52 -1.64 12.32
C GLU A 94 15.98 -3.12 12.17
N ALA A 95 15.08 -4.08 12.45
CA ALA A 95 15.32 -5.52 12.32
C ALA A 95 14.81 -6.12 10.98
N GLY A 96 14.29 -5.33 10.05
CA GLY A 96 13.80 -5.79 8.74
C GLY A 96 12.38 -6.39 8.75
N GLN A 97 11.62 -6.24 9.84
CA GLN A 97 10.26 -6.75 9.96
C GLN A 97 9.27 -5.71 9.43
N SER A 98 8.38 -6.10 8.52
CA SER A 98 7.38 -5.25 7.86
C SER A 98 5.96 -5.75 8.13
N ILE A 99 4.96 -4.85 8.18
CA ILE A 99 3.56 -5.27 8.01
C ILE A 99 3.25 -5.45 6.53
N SER A 100 2.51 -6.50 6.18
CA SER A 100 2.13 -6.72 4.79
C SER A 100 1.13 -5.66 4.32
N LEU A 101 1.15 -5.34 3.02
CA LEU A 101 0.11 -4.55 2.37
C LEU A 101 -1.30 -5.10 2.64
N GLU A 102 -1.47 -6.42 2.68
CA GLU A 102 -2.74 -7.06 3.03
C GLU A 102 -3.20 -6.67 4.44
N ALA A 103 -2.31 -6.72 5.44
CA ALA A 103 -2.64 -6.34 6.80
C ALA A 103 -3.01 -4.85 6.91
N ARG A 104 -2.31 -3.98 6.16
CA ARG A 104 -2.65 -2.54 6.06
C ARG A 104 -4.04 -2.33 5.46
N GLY A 105 -4.33 -2.99 4.34
CA GLY A 105 -5.63 -2.94 3.69
C GLY A 105 -6.77 -3.40 4.61
N GLN A 106 -6.55 -4.46 5.39
CA GLN A 106 -7.53 -4.92 6.38
C GLN A 106 -7.76 -3.90 7.50
N ILE A 107 -6.71 -3.27 8.03
CA ILE A 107 -6.83 -2.22 9.05
C ILE A 107 -7.64 -1.04 8.51
N MET A 108 -7.33 -0.60 7.29
CA MET A 108 -8.04 0.49 6.61
C MET A 108 -9.51 0.15 6.42
N ASN A 109 -9.82 -0.97 5.77
CA ASN A 109 -11.18 -1.39 5.43
C ASN A 109 -12.04 -1.58 6.69
N ASN A 110 -11.50 -2.19 7.74
CA ASN A 110 -12.22 -2.36 9.00
C ASN A 110 -12.49 -1.03 9.69
N THR A 111 -11.53 -0.09 9.65
CA THR A 111 -11.70 1.25 10.22
C THR A 111 -12.80 2.03 9.50
N VAL A 112 -12.78 2.05 8.16
CA VAL A 112 -13.84 2.67 7.35
C VAL A 112 -15.19 2.01 7.64
N ALA A 113 -15.25 0.68 7.68
CA ALA A 113 -16.47 -0.06 7.94
C ALA A 113 -17.12 0.34 9.27
N VAL A 114 -16.36 0.39 10.38
CA VAL A 114 -16.94 0.75 11.69
C VAL A 114 -17.31 2.22 11.83
N LEU A 115 -16.69 3.10 11.05
CA LEU A 115 -17.02 4.53 11.01
C LEU A 115 -18.25 4.82 10.14
N THR A 116 -18.57 3.96 9.17
CA THR A 116 -19.64 4.22 8.19
C THR A 116 -20.86 3.32 8.35
N HIS A 117 -20.70 2.00 8.30
CA HIS A 117 -21.83 1.05 8.13
C HIS A 117 -21.89 -0.10 9.15
N SER A 118 -20.83 -0.31 9.94
CA SER A 118 -20.71 -1.40 10.92
C SER A 118 -20.45 -0.84 12.34
N THR A 119 -21.20 0.19 12.72
CA THR A 119 -20.98 0.94 13.97
C THR A 119 -21.19 0.10 15.23
N ASP A 120 -21.97 -0.97 15.16
CA ASP A 120 -22.16 -1.97 16.22
C ASP A 120 -20.87 -2.74 16.56
N ARG A 121 -19.92 -2.81 15.62
CA ARG A 121 -18.63 -3.50 15.77
C ARG A 121 -17.52 -2.58 16.30
N LYS A 122 -17.82 -1.30 16.58
CA LYS A 122 -16.83 -0.29 17.03
C LYS A 122 -16.03 -0.75 18.27
N GLY A 123 -16.70 -1.35 19.26
CA GLY A 123 -16.03 -1.83 20.47
C GLY A 123 -15.01 -2.95 20.21
N ASP A 124 -15.39 -3.93 19.39
CA ASP A 124 -14.50 -5.03 19.00
C ASP A 124 -13.29 -4.51 18.22
N TRP A 125 -13.52 -3.58 17.30
CA TRP A 125 -12.45 -2.99 16.50
C TRP A 125 -11.47 -2.17 17.33
N LEU A 126 -11.96 -1.36 18.27
CA LEU A 126 -11.10 -0.61 19.21
C LEU A 126 -10.20 -1.55 20.03
N ASN A 127 -10.71 -2.70 20.46
CA ASN A 127 -9.92 -3.68 21.18
C ASN A 127 -8.84 -4.31 20.28
N ALA A 128 -9.19 -4.63 19.03
CA ALA A 128 -8.23 -5.14 18.05
C ALA A 128 -7.11 -4.11 17.76
N LEU A 129 -7.46 -2.85 17.52
CA LEU A 129 -6.49 -1.78 17.29
C LEU A 129 -5.54 -1.57 18.48
N ARG A 130 -6.05 -1.63 19.72
CA ARG A 130 -5.21 -1.53 20.93
C ARG A 130 -4.23 -2.70 21.03
N GLY A 131 -4.69 -3.92 20.73
CA GLY A 131 -3.82 -5.11 20.67
C GLY A 131 -2.73 -4.97 19.62
N LEU A 132 -3.09 -4.56 18.40
CA LEU A 132 -2.13 -4.32 17.31
C LEU A 132 -1.12 -3.22 17.68
N LYS A 133 -1.56 -2.13 18.33
CA LYS A 133 -0.68 -1.05 18.78
C LYS A 133 0.33 -1.55 19.80
N GLN A 134 -0.12 -2.37 20.75
CA GLN A 134 0.76 -2.96 21.75
C GLN A 134 1.79 -3.89 21.11
N GLN A 135 1.37 -4.77 20.19
CA GLN A 135 2.29 -5.63 19.44
C GLN A 135 3.31 -4.81 18.64
N ALA A 136 2.87 -3.74 17.97
CA ALA A 136 3.75 -2.84 17.23
C ALA A 136 4.84 -2.24 18.14
N LEU A 137 4.52 -1.81 19.36
CA LEU A 137 5.50 -1.25 20.32
C LEU A 137 6.39 -2.33 20.97
N GLU A 138 5.79 -3.42 21.41
CA GLU A 138 6.42 -4.35 22.34
C GLU A 138 7.12 -5.50 21.62
N GLU A 139 6.48 -6.07 20.60
CA GLU A 139 6.98 -7.23 19.87
C GLU A 139 7.79 -6.80 18.64
N TYR A 140 7.20 -5.93 17.83
CA TYR A 140 7.76 -5.56 16.53
C TYR A 140 8.59 -4.29 16.55
N LYS A 141 8.65 -3.52 17.64
CA LYS A 141 9.47 -2.29 17.72
C LYS A 141 9.25 -1.34 16.53
N MET A 142 8.01 -1.17 16.11
CA MET A 142 7.54 -0.32 15.00
C MET A 142 6.83 0.92 15.56
N PRO A 143 7.57 1.97 15.96
CA PRO A 143 6.98 3.17 16.58
C PRO A 143 6.02 3.91 15.63
N ASP A 144 6.35 4.02 14.35
CA ASP A 144 5.50 4.68 13.35
C ASP A 144 4.16 3.96 13.18
N LEU A 145 4.19 2.61 13.12
CA LEU A 145 2.96 1.83 13.06
C LEU A 145 2.12 2.02 14.33
N ALA A 146 2.75 2.02 15.50
CA ALA A 146 2.06 2.24 16.76
C ALA A 146 1.44 3.64 16.86
N GLN A 147 2.11 4.66 16.29
CA GLN A 147 1.61 6.02 16.19
C GLN A 147 0.38 6.07 15.27
N TYR A 148 0.46 5.49 14.07
CA TYR A 148 -0.66 5.37 13.15
C TYR A 148 -1.86 4.64 13.76
N LEU A 149 -1.64 3.48 14.39
CA LEU A 149 -2.70 2.75 15.11
C LEU A 149 -3.29 3.58 16.26
N GLY A 150 -2.47 4.41 16.91
CA GLY A 150 -2.93 5.38 17.90
C GLY A 150 -3.88 6.43 17.33
N ALA A 151 -3.56 6.98 16.17
CA ALA A 151 -4.44 7.92 15.46
C ALA A 151 -5.75 7.24 15.04
N LEU A 152 -5.71 6.01 14.53
CA LEU A 152 -6.93 5.26 14.19
C LEU A 152 -7.83 5.00 15.40
N ILE A 153 -7.25 4.69 16.56
CA ILE A 153 -8.03 4.53 17.81
C ILE A 153 -8.79 5.82 18.13
N ARG A 154 -8.10 6.97 18.10
CA ARG A 154 -8.67 8.30 18.40
C ARG A 154 -9.76 8.69 17.40
N LEU A 155 -9.51 8.45 16.10
CA LEU A 155 -10.49 8.65 15.04
C LEU A 155 -11.75 7.79 15.28
N VAL A 156 -11.57 6.50 15.56
CA VAL A 156 -12.70 5.59 15.86
C VAL A 156 -13.41 6.02 17.13
N GLU A 157 -12.72 6.54 18.14
CA GLU A 157 -13.32 7.09 19.37
C GLU A 157 -14.15 8.35 19.10
N GLY A 158 -13.86 9.09 18.04
CA GLY A 158 -14.66 10.21 17.51
C GLY A 158 -13.90 11.53 17.43
N GLU A 159 -12.57 11.51 17.52
CA GLU A 159 -11.75 12.68 17.28
C GLU A 159 -11.73 13.06 15.79
N ASP A 160 -11.59 14.35 15.50
CA ASP A 160 -11.59 14.86 14.14
C ASP A 160 -10.36 14.37 13.36
N ALA A 161 -10.56 14.05 12.09
CA ALA A 161 -9.47 13.60 11.23
C ALA A 161 -8.45 14.72 10.94
N GLU A 162 -8.90 15.97 10.84
CA GLU A 162 -8.02 17.11 10.58
C GLU A 162 -7.03 17.33 11.73
N ASP A 163 -7.47 17.12 12.97
CA ASP A 163 -6.65 17.27 14.17
C ASP A 163 -5.55 16.19 14.28
N LEU A 164 -5.79 15.01 13.68
CA LEU A 164 -4.91 13.85 13.75
C LEU A 164 -3.89 13.79 12.59
N GLU A 165 -4.12 14.53 11.50
CA GLU A 165 -3.32 14.43 10.26
C GLU A 165 -1.82 14.69 10.49
N ALA A 166 -1.50 15.66 11.35
CA ALA A 166 -0.12 16.01 11.69
C ALA A 166 0.66 14.88 12.39
N GLU A 167 -0.05 13.94 13.02
CA GLU A 167 0.52 12.79 13.71
C GLU A 167 0.72 11.59 12.78
N ILE A 168 0.32 11.65 11.52
CA ILE A 168 0.40 10.51 10.62
C ILE A 168 1.81 10.38 10.04
N PRO A 169 2.49 9.24 10.28
CA PRO A 169 3.79 8.98 9.69
C PRO A 169 3.72 9.03 8.16
N ALA A 170 4.75 9.58 7.52
CA ALA A 170 4.77 9.79 6.07
C ALA A 170 4.47 8.51 5.27
N LEU A 171 4.95 7.36 5.74
CA LEU A 171 4.79 6.06 5.07
C LEU A 171 3.36 5.50 5.14
N LEU A 172 2.53 6.01 6.06
CA LEU A 172 1.14 5.60 6.28
C LEU A 172 0.14 6.71 5.92
N ARG A 173 0.63 7.84 5.37
CA ARG A 173 -0.20 8.98 5.00
C ARG A 173 -1.20 8.66 3.90
N SER A 174 -0.78 7.91 2.87
CA SER A 174 -1.69 7.46 1.81
C SER A 174 -2.84 6.60 2.36
N ASP A 175 -2.61 5.79 3.41
CA ASP A 175 -3.69 4.98 4.01
C ASP A 175 -4.66 5.89 4.77
N TRP A 176 -4.11 6.85 5.52
CA TRP A 176 -4.91 7.83 6.27
C TRP A 176 -5.82 8.65 5.36
N GLU A 177 -5.27 9.26 4.30
CA GLU A 177 -6.02 10.10 3.36
C GLU A 177 -7.21 9.33 2.74
N GLN A 178 -7.04 8.04 2.48
CA GLN A 178 -8.11 7.20 1.96
C GLN A 178 -9.20 6.91 2.98
N ILE A 179 -8.83 6.68 4.25
CA ILE A 179 -9.81 6.55 5.34
C ILE A 179 -10.63 7.83 5.43
N VAL A 180 -9.96 8.99 5.50
CA VAL A 180 -10.63 10.30 5.62
C VAL A 180 -11.58 10.53 4.46
N LYS A 181 -11.13 10.28 3.22
CA LYS A 181 -11.95 10.41 2.02
C LYS A 181 -13.16 9.46 2.00
N ALA A 182 -13.07 8.29 2.62
CA ALA A 182 -14.14 7.31 2.64
C ALA A 182 -15.20 7.59 3.71
N ILE A 183 -14.88 8.40 4.73
CA ILE A 183 -15.78 8.73 5.85
C ILE A 183 -16.37 10.14 5.76
N THR A 184 -15.92 10.97 4.82
CA THR A 184 -16.47 12.29 4.49
C THR A 184 -17.44 12.23 3.33
#